data_AF-A0A3M1PBZ4-F1
#
_entry.id   AF-A0A3M1PBZ4-F1
#
_cell.length_a   1.000
_cell.length_b   1.000
_cell.length_c   1.000
_cell.angle_alpha   90.00
_cell.angle_beta   90.00
_cell.angle_gamma   90.00
#
_symmetry.space_group_name_H-M   'P 1'
#
loop_
_entity.id
_entity.type
_entity.pdbx_description
1 polymer ?
#
loop_
_entity_poly.entity_id
_entity_poly.type
_entity_poly.pdbx_seq_one_letter_code
_entity_poly.pdbx_strand_id
1 'polypeptide(L)'
;PNVSLNQAILAAGGFNRQRARQSEVSLIRLNPDGTVTKRDVEIDFGDSINNDSNPPLRSNDIVVVGRSSLASTSDFLNTLLSPLNGVFSIFRVFDGLGGLLTPSSRNP
;
A
#
# COMPACT_ATOMS: atom_id res chain seq x y z
N PRO A 1 -10.71 -32.03 9.82
CA PRO A 1 -9.90 -31.30 8.81
C PRO A 1 -9.26 -30.07 9.45
N ASN A 2 -7.94 -29.87 9.27
CA ASN A 2 -7.27 -28.66 9.73
C ASN A 2 -7.53 -27.53 8.72
N VAL A 3 -7.89 -26.34 9.21
CA VAL A 3 -8.10 -25.15 8.38
C VAL A 3 -6.74 -24.65 7.88
N SER A 4 -6.61 -24.32 6.60
CA SER A 4 -5.39 -23.73 6.05
C SER A 4 -5.29 -22.24 6.35
N LEU A 5 -4.08 -21.68 6.28
CA LEU A 5 -3.87 -20.24 6.45
C LEU A 5 -4.77 -19.42 5.50
N ASN A 6 -4.78 -19.77 4.22
CA ASN A 6 -5.62 -19.09 3.22
C ASN A 6 -7.11 -19.21 3.55
N GLN A 7 -7.57 -20.39 3.98
CA GLN A 7 -8.97 -20.59 4.37
C GLN A 7 -9.35 -19.70 5.56
N ALA A 8 -8.48 -19.57 6.57
CA ALA A 8 -8.74 -18.72 7.72
C ALA A 8 -8.79 -17.23 7.32
N ILE A 9 -7.88 -16.78 6.47
CA ILE A 9 -7.86 -15.39 5.97
C ILE A 9 -9.14 -15.11 5.17
N LEU A 10 -9.53 -16.01 4.27
CA LEU A 10 -10.75 -15.86 3.45
C LEU A 10 -12.01 -15.92 4.32
N ALA A 11 -12.06 -16.80 5.31
CA ALA A 11 -13.16 -16.90 6.27
C ALA A 11 -13.29 -15.63 7.14
N ALA A 12 -12.18 -14.92 7.39
CA ALA A 12 -12.16 -13.64 8.08
C ALA A 12 -12.57 -12.44 7.18
N GLY A 13 -12.96 -12.69 5.91
CA GLY A 13 -13.36 -11.65 4.95
C GLY A 13 -12.26 -11.23 3.98
N GLY A 14 -11.09 -11.88 4.02
CA GLY A 14 -9.96 -11.56 3.16
C GLY A 14 -9.21 -10.28 3.54
N PHE A 15 -8.32 -9.82 2.67
CA PHE A 15 -7.55 -8.60 2.91
C PHE A 15 -8.31 -7.33 2.52
N ASN A 16 -8.15 -6.30 3.34
CA ASN A 16 -8.53 -4.94 2.94
C ASN A 16 -7.56 -4.44 1.85
N ARG A 17 -8.03 -4.35 0.61
CA ARG A 17 -7.19 -4.00 -0.55
C ARG A 17 -6.49 -2.64 -0.45
N GLN A 18 -7.05 -1.70 0.30
CA GLN A 18 -6.51 -0.35 0.44
C GLN A 18 -5.55 -0.20 1.62
N ARG A 19 -5.69 -1.02 2.66
CA ARG A 19 -5.07 -0.78 3.98
C ARG A 19 -4.21 -1.92 4.51
N ALA A 20 -4.37 -3.13 3.98
CA ALA A 20 -3.64 -4.32 4.42
C ALA A 20 -2.46 -4.64 3.49
N ARG A 21 -1.37 -5.15 4.08
CA ARG A 21 -0.28 -5.81 3.35
C ARG A 21 -0.79 -7.17 2.90
N GLN A 22 -0.96 -7.33 1.59
CA GLN A 22 -1.56 -8.53 0.99
C GLN A 22 -0.54 -9.63 0.68
N SER A 23 0.74 -9.27 0.59
CA SER A 23 1.81 -10.18 0.20
C SER A 23 2.25 -11.12 1.33
N GLU A 24 1.93 -10.78 2.59
CA GLU A 24 2.56 -11.41 3.74
C GLU A 24 1.71 -11.25 5.01
N VAL A 25 1.68 -12.30 5.83
CA VAL A 25 1.09 -12.28 7.17
C VAL A 25 2.05 -12.88 8.19
N SER A 26 1.95 -12.45 9.45
CA SER A 26 2.68 -13.11 10.54
C SER A 26 1.83 -14.23 11.13
N LEU A 27 2.38 -15.43 11.16
CA LEU A 27 1.84 -16.56 11.90
C LEU A 27 2.57 -16.69 13.24
N ILE A 28 1.82 -16.56 14.34
CA ILE A 28 2.31 -16.72 15.70
C ILE A 28 1.74 -18.02 16.25
N ARG A 29 2.60 -18.87 16.79
CA ARG A 29 2.26 -20.19 17.34
C ARG A 29 2.79 -20.35 18.74
N LEU A 30 1.91 -20.74 19.66
CA LEU A 30 2.28 -21.20 20.98
C LEU A 30 2.66 -22.69 20.91
N ASN A 31 3.86 -23.02 21.35
CA ASN A 31 4.35 -24.40 21.40
C ASN A 31 3.97 -25.05 22.73
N PRO A 32 3.87 -26.40 22.78
CA PRO A 32 3.50 -27.12 24.00
C PRO A 32 4.45 -26.91 25.19
N ASP A 33 5.69 -26.51 24.93
CA ASP A 33 6.71 -26.18 25.93
C ASP A 33 6.57 -24.75 26.50
N GLY A 34 5.55 -24.00 26.05
CA GLY A 34 5.31 -22.61 26.45
C GLY A 34 6.09 -21.57 25.64
N THR A 35 6.92 -21.98 24.69
CA THR A 35 7.62 -21.05 23.79
C THR A 35 6.70 -20.54 22.68
N VAL A 36 7.06 -19.40 22.07
CA VAL A 36 6.31 -18.82 20.96
C VAL A 36 7.19 -18.78 19.72
N THR A 37 6.70 -19.34 18.61
CA THR A 37 7.31 -19.18 17.29
C THR A 37 6.53 -18.14 16.51
N LYS A 38 7.23 -17.14 15.98
CA LYS A 38 6.68 -16.21 14.99
C LYS A 38 7.41 -16.44 13.68
N ARG A 39 6.65 -16.57 12.59
CA ARG A 39 7.20 -16.54 11.23
C ARG A 39 6.31 -15.73 10.33
N ASP A 40 6.91 -15.07 9.36
CA ASP A 40 6.17 -14.42 8.29
C ASP A 40 5.97 -15.41 7.15
N VAL A 41 4.77 -15.38 6.57
CA VAL A 41 4.33 -16.28 5.51
C VAL A 41 3.89 -15.43 4.34
N GLU A 42 4.56 -15.61 3.19
CA GLU A 42 4.13 -15.03 1.93
C GLU A 42 2.81 -15.68 1.48
N ILE A 43 1.85 -14.84 1.09
CA ILE A 43 0.51 -15.30 0.76
C ILE A 43 0.38 -15.54 -0.74
N ASP A 44 0.05 -16.77 -1.09
CA ASP A 44 -0.48 -17.15 -2.39
C ASP A 44 -1.82 -17.88 -2.20
N PHE A 45 -2.92 -17.26 -2.59
CA PHE A 45 -4.27 -17.85 -2.48
C PHE A 45 -4.53 -18.97 -3.50
N GLY A 46 -3.69 -19.10 -4.53
CA GLY A 46 -3.75 -20.18 -5.51
C GLY A 46 -3.09 -21.48 -5.00
N ASP A 47 -2.28 -21.39 -3.95
CA ASP A 47 -1.53 -22.53 -3.46
C ASP A 47 -2.38 -23.53 -2.66
N SER A 48 -2.09 -24.81 -2.91
CA SER A 48 -2.58 -25.92 -2.09
C SER A 48 -1.94 -25.91 -0.70
N ILE A 49 -2.53 -26.64 0.25
CA ILE A 49 -2.01 -26.74 1.63
C ILE A 49 -0.56 -27.22 1.61
N ASN A 50 0.36 -26.42 2.17
CA ASN A 50 1.80 -26.70 2.21
C ASN A 50 2.46 -25.96 3.40
N ASN A 51 3.66 -26.33 3.84
CA ASN A 51 4.24 -25.75 5.05
C ASN A 51 4.80 -24.32 4.90
N ASP A 52 4.94 -23.84 3.67
CA ASP A 52 5.65 -22.61 3.34
C ASP A 52 4.67 -21.45 3.17
N SER A 53 3.86 -21.45 2.10
CA SER A 53 2.93 -20.36 1.73
C SER A 53 1.50 -20.57 2.25
N ASN A 54 1.05 -21.81 2.45
CA ASN A 54 -0.31 -22.11 2.91
C ASN A 54 -0.37 -23.19 4.00
N PRO A 55 0.25 -22.95 5.17
CA PRO A 55 0.35 -23.94 6.24
C PRO A 55 -1.00 -24.34 6.82
N PRO A 56 -1.15 -25.61 7.25
CA PRO A 56 -2.27 -25.98 8.10
C PRO A 56 -2.12 -25.26 9.45
N LEU A 57 -3.20 -24.60 9.87
CA LEU A 57 -3.26 -23.94 11.17
C LEU A 57 -3.51 -24.97 12.28
N ARG A 58 -2.92 -24.69 13.44
CA ARG A 58 -3.11 -25.44 14.68
C ARG A 58 -4.04 -24.68 15.62
N SER A 59 -4.56 -25.38 16.61
CA SER A 59 -5.31 -24.74 17.68
C SER A 59 -4.42 -23.70 18.38
N ASN A 60 -4.98 -22.52 18.64
CA ASN A 60 -4.31 -21.36 19.23
C ASN A 60 -3.25 -20.68 18.35
N ASP A 61 -3.20 -20.98 17.05
CA ASP A 61 -2.45 -20.15 16.11
C ASP A 61 -3.10 -18.76 16.01
N ILE A 62 -2.28 -17.72 15.96
CA ILE A 62 -2.69 -16.32 15.77
C ILE A 62 -2.16 -15.84 14.43
N VAL A 63 -3.06 -15.35 13.58
CA VAL A 63 -2.72 -14.78 12.27
C VAL A 63 -2.82 -13.26 12.35
N VAL A 64 -1.73 -12.56 12.07
CA VAL A 64 -1.66 -11.10 12.11
C VAL A 64 -1.48 -10.55 10.69
N VAL A 65 -2.39 -9.66 10.30
CA VAL A 65 -2.34 -8.96 9.01
C VAL A 65 -1.74 -7.56 9.22
N GLY A 66 -0.58 -7.33 8.61
CA GLY A 66 0.10 -6.02 8.65
C GLY A 66 -0.61 -4.95 7.83
N ARG A 67 -0.32 -3.67 8.10
CA ARG A 67 -0.79 -2.54 7.26
C ARG A 67 0.07 -2.38 6.01
N SER A 68 -0.51 -1.98 4.89
CA SER A 68 0.24 -1.66 3.67
C SER A 68 1.06 -0.37 3.86
N SER A 69 2.35 -0.40 3.51
CA SER A 69 3.28 0.74 3.62
C SER A 69 3.34 1.63 2.37
N LEU A 70 2.55 1.32 1.33
CA LEU A 70 2.59 1.97 0.01
C LEU A 70 2.04 3.41 -0.03
N ALA A 71 1.53 3.95 1.08
CA ALA A 71 1.08 5.34 1.15
C ALA A 71 2.23 6.34 1.39
N SER A 72 3.37 5.91 1.94
CA SER A 72 4.43 6.83 2.40
C SER A 72 5.23 7.47 1.25
N THR A 73 5.37 6.81 0.10
CA THR A 73 6.15 7.35 -1.04
C THR A 73 5.38 8.35 -1.88
N SER A 74 4.06 8.17 -2.04
CA SER A 74 3.20 9.13 -2.76
C SER A 74 3.15 10.49 -2.03
N ASP A 75 2.96 10.46 -0.72
CA ASP A 75 2.83 11.68 0.08
C ASP A 75 4.18 12.42 0.18
N PHE A 76 5.30 11.69 0.23
CA PHE A 76 6.64 12.29 0.22
C PHE A 76 6.98 12.98 -1.10
N LEU A 77 6.65 12.36 -2.25
CA LEU A 77 6.88 12.96 -3.56
C LEU A 77 6.00 14.20 -3.80
N ASN A 78 4.73 14.16 -3.39
CA ASN A 78 3.87 15.35 -3.46
C ASN A 78 4.37 16.48 -2.55
N THR A 79 4.84 16.17 -1.34
CA THR A 79 5.35 17.18 -0.40
C THR A 79 6.66 17.83 -0.88
N LEU A 80 7.56 17.05 -1.51
CA LEU A 80 8.81 17.56 -2.07
C LEU A 80 8.62 18.40 -3.34
N LEU A 81 7.65 18.06 -4.19
CA LEU A 81 7.40 18.78 -5.45
C LEU A 81 6.42 19.95 -5.30
N SER A 82 5.73 20.06 -4.15
CA SER A 82 4.82 21.16 -3.81
C SER A 82 5.42 22.57 -3.98
N PRO A 83 6.69 22.85 -3.61
CA PRO A 83 7.28 24.18 -3.79
C PRO A 83 7.54 24.54 -5.26
N LEU A 84 7.76 23.54 -6.12
CA LEU A 84 8.11 23.76 -7.54
C LEU A 84 6.89 24.12 -8.39
N ASN A 85 5.70 23.62 -8.01
CA ASN A 85 4.44 23.99 -8.68
C ASN A 85 4.06 25.46 -8.46
N GLY A 86 4.46 26.06 -7.34
CA GLY A 86 4.28 27.50 -7.09
C GLY A 86 5.12 28.38 -8.01
N VAL A 87 6.33 27.93 -8.37
CA VAL A 87 7.28 28.68 -9.20
C VAL A 87 6.84 28.74 -10.68
N PHE A 88 6.19 27.70 -11.20
CA PHE A 88 5.65 27.73 -12.57
C PHE A 88 4.39 28.63 -12.74
N SER A 89 3.69 28.94 -11.65
CA SER A 89 2.54 29.86 -11.66
C SER A 89 2.97 31.32 -11.86
N ILE A 90 4.07 31.72 -11.20
CA ILE A 90 4.60 33.09 -11.29
C ILE A 90 5.11 33.40 -12.71
N PHE A 91 5.74 32.46 -13.40
CA PHE A 91 6.21 32.67 -14.77
C PHE A 91 5.08 32.87 -15.79
N ARG A 92 3.89 32.28 -15.57
CA ARG A 92 2.72 32.52 -16.44
C ARG A 92 2.07 33.88 -16.24
N VAL A 93 2.22 34.49 -15.07
CA VAL A 93 1.70 35.84 -14.78
C VAL A 93 2.58 36.91 -15.41
N PHE A 94 3.90 36.70 -15.50
CA PHE A 94 4.81 37.66 -16.15
C PHE A 94 4.75 37.63 -17.69
N ASP A 95 4.44 36.50 -18.32
CA ASP A 95 4.21 36.43 -19.77
C ASP A 95 2.85 37.01 -20.20
N GLY A 96 1.86 37.04 -19.30
CA GLY A 96 0.51 37.56 -19.58
C GLY A 96 0.36 39.09 -19.49
N LEU A 97 1.33 39.80 -18.91
CA LEU A 97 1.26 41.26 -18.71
C LEU A 97 2.12 42.06 -19.69
N GLY A 98 2.87 41.41 -20.59
CA GLY A 98 3.62 42.06 -21.67
C GLY A 98 2.80 42.39 -22.93
N GLY A 99 1.52 41.98 -23.01
CA GLY A 99 0.69 42.08 -24.22
C GLY A 99 -0.23 43.30 -24.33
N LEU A 100 -0.24 44.23 -23.36
CA LEU A 100 -1.23 45.33 -23.32
C LEU A 100 -0.70 46.68 -23.85
N LEU A 101 0.18 46.68 -24.86
CA LEU A 101 0.61 47.89 -25.58
C LEU A 101 0.87 47.60 -27.07
N THR A 102 -0.10 47.02 -27.78
CA THR A 102 -0.10 47.08 -29.26
C THR A 102 -1.07 48.17 -29.71
N PRO A 103 -0.60 49.28 -30.32
CA PRO A 103 -1.51 50.24 -30.92
C PRO A 103 -2.21 49.60 -32.11
N SER A 104 -3.55 49.73 -32.15
CA SER A 104 -4.38 49.30 -33.27
C SER A 104 -4.04 50.13 -34.51
N SER A 105 -3.31 49.53 -35.45
CA SER A 105 -3.11 50.08 -36.79
C SER A 105 -4.36 49.82 -37.62
N ARG A 106 -5.26 50.80 -37.68
CA ARG A 106 -6.25 50.93 -38.75
C ARG A 106 -5.50 51.13 -40.06
N ASN A 107 -5.69 50.23 -41.03
CA ASN A 107 -5.26 50.45 -42.41
C ASN A 107 -6.40 51.13 -43.20
N PRO A 108 -6.11 51.94 -44.23
CA PRO A 108 -7.01 52.94 -44.81
C PRO A 108 -8.15 52.36 -45.64
#